data_AF-A0A7S4DCY0-F1
#
_entry.id   AF-A0A7S4DCY0-F1
#
_cell.length_a   1.000
_cell.length_b   1.000
_cell.length_c   1.000
_cell.angle_alpha   90.00
_cell.angle_beta   90.00
_cell.angle_gamma   90.00
#
_symmetry.space_group_name_H-M   'P 1'
#
loop_
_entity.id
_entity.type
_entity.pdbx_description
1 polymer ?
#
loop_
_entity_poly.entity_id
_entity_poly.type
_entity_poly.pdbx_seq_one_letter_code
_entity_poly.pdbx_strand_id
1 'polypeptide(L)'
;MKEVDEALGSTEGPWFLGGDSPSLVDLAYVTHIERMVASLLYWKGFQIRNAGYSNVDRWLEAFEQRPAYMATKSDYYTHVMDIPPQYGPGFFAAGAEDAQRRTVEGLDGSWALPLAPLGPGSFEPTTNPAELEMGDEAARHHAAFQLASNAEAVVRFACRGAGGLPLGAKGFQAPLADPYCEPNLGYQPDVDALLRHVAYALLEGTSATENAAAADIASSCADDDAKAVAACAAYLRDRVGVPRDLPLPAARQLRAHLHWAAGLLLREEAGK
;
A
#
# COMPACT_ATOMS: atom_id res chain seq x y z
N MET A 1 -17.59 19.25 0.06
CA MET A 1 -18.12 17.93 -0.33
C MET A 1 -19.61 17.99 -0.60
N LYS A 2 -20.45 18.52 0.31
CA LYS A 2 -21.90 18.69 0.08
C LYS A 2 -22.27 19.31 -1.27
N GLU A 3 -21.66 20.44 -1.63
CA GLU A 3 -21.92 21.10 -2.93
C GLU A 3 -21.59 20.21 -4.14
N VAL A 4 -20.53 19.38 -4.05
CA VAL A 4 -20.15 18.44 -5.11
C VAL A 4 -21.18 17.30 -5.20
N ASP A 5 -21.59 16.77 -4.06
CA ASP A 5 -22.62 15.72 -3.98
C ASP A 5 -23.97 16.19 -4.53
N GLU A 6 -24.39 17.42 -4.20
CA GLU A 6 -25.59 18.05 -4.74
C GLU A 6 -25.49 18.29 -6.25
N ALA A 7 -24.35 18.75 -6.74
CA ALA A 7 -24.11 18.97 -8.16
C ALA A 7 -24.19 17.65 -8.96
N LEU A 8 -23.58 16.56 -8.48
CA LEU A 8 -23.69 15.23 -9.08
C LEU A 8 -25.12 14.67 -9.04
N GLY A 9 -25.95 15.12 -8.09
CA GLY A 9 -27.37 14.78 -8.00
C GLY A 9 -28.29 15.61 -8.90
N SER A 10 -27.76 16.64 -9.58
CA SER A 10 -28.57 17.55 -10.40
C SER A 10 -28.89 17.02 -11.80
N THR A 11 -28.18 15.98 -12.24
CA THR A 11 -28.35 15.32 -13.54
C THR A 11 -28.70 13.85 -13.37
N GLU A 12 -29.33 13.26 -14.39
CA GLU A 12 -29.55 11.81 -14.44
C GLU A 12 -28.23 11.07 -14.66
N GLY A 13 -28.09 9.87 -14.05
CA GLY A 13 -26.86 9.10 -14.15
C GLY A 13 -25.74 9.64 -13.25
N PRO A 14 -24.58 8.98 -13.21
CA PRO A 14 -23.56 9.24 -12.20
C PRO A 14 -22.67 10.44 -12.51
N TRP A 15 -22.70 10.98 -13.73
CA TRP A 15 -21.79 12.02 -14.21
C TRP A 15 -22.33 13.44 -13.99
N PHE A 16 -21.44 14.41 -13.80
CA PHE A 16 -21.81 15.82 -13.58
C PHE A 16 -22.70 16.43 -14.68
N LEU A 17 -22.54 15.98 -15.94
CA LEU A 17 -23.30 16.47 -17.09
C LEU A 17 -24.29 15.43 -17.64
N GLY A 18 -24.53 14.36 -16.88
CA GLY A 18 -25.31 13.19 -17.31
C GLY A 18 -24.70 12.41 -18.47
N GLY A 19 -25.52 11.58 -19.11
CA GLY A 19 -25.13 10.71 -20.24
C GLY A 19 -24.51 9.38 -19.82
N ASP A 20 -24.00 8.63 -20.80
CA ASP A 20 -23.52 7.26 -20.58
C ASP A 20 -22.03 7.17 -20.20
N SER A 21 -21.28 8.28 -20.31
CA SER A 21 -19.83 8.33 -20.12
C SER A 21 -19.38 9.61 -19.39
N PRO A 22 -18.25 9.57 -18.65
CA PRO A 22 -17.71 10.74 -17.98
C PRO A 22 -17.39 11.85 -18.98
N SER A 23 -17.73 13.08 -18.60
CA SER A 23 -17.37 14.29 -19.32
C SER A 23 -15.98 14.79 -18.91
N LEU A 24 -15.51 15.86 -19.56
CA LEU A 24 -14.28 16.53 -19.16
C LEU A 24 -14.35 17.07 -17.71
N VAL A 25 -15.54 17.44 -17.23
CA VAL A 25 -15.74 17.88 -15.85
C VAL A 25 -15.46 16.74 -14.89
N ASP A 26 -15.96 15.53 -15.17
CA ASP A 26 -15.72 14.35 -14.36
C ASP A 26 -14.22 14.02 -14.29
N LEU A 27 -13.53 14.06 -15.43
CA LEU A 27 -12.09 13.80 -15.49
C LEU A 27 -11.26 14.84 -14.73
N ALA A 28 -11.67 16.11 -14.75
CA ALA A 28 -11.00 17.17 -14.01
C ALA A 28 -11.18 17.02 -12.49
N TYR A 29 -12.35 16.56 -12.03
CA TYR A 29 -12.65 16.42 -10.60
C TYR A 29 -12.16 15.11 -10.02
N VAL A 30 -12.19 13.99 -10.76
CA VAL A 30 -11.87 12.66 -10.21
C VAL A 30 -10.44 12.58 -9.69
N THR A 31 -9.48 13.19 -10.39
CA THR A 31 -8.08 13.23 -9.95
C THR A 31 -7.90 13.94 -8.61
N HIS A 32 -8.74 14.93 -8.32
CA HIS A 32 -8.71 15.67 -7.06
C HIS A 32 -9.45 14.93 -5.95
N ILE A 33 -10.66 14.44 -6.25
CA ILE A 33 -11.49 13.78 -5.24
C ILE A 33 -10.89 12.44 -4.81
N GLU A 34 -10.29 11.66 -5.72
CA GLU A 34 -9.57 10.43 -5.37
C GLU A 34 -8.46 10.69 -4.34
N ARG A 35 -7.65 11.75 -4.57
CA ARG A 35 -6.62 12.18 -3.62
C ARG A 35 -7.22 12.66 -2.30
N MET A 36 -8.33 13.40 -2.35
CA MET A 36 -9.03 13.88 -1.15
C MET A 36 -9.57 12.75 -0.29
N VAL A 37 -10.10 11.68 -0.91
CA VAL A 37 -10.63 10.50 -0.22
C VAL A 37 -9.57 9.89 0.69
N ALA A 38 -8.34 9.70 0.21
CA ALA A 38 -7.23 9.18 1.00
C ALA A 38 -6.68 10.23 2.00
N SER A 39 -6.37 11.43 1.52
CA SER A 39 -5.67 12.46 2.30
C SER A 39 -6.48 13.05 3.45
N LEU A 40 -7.77 13.33 3.24
CA LEU A 40 -8.62 13.88 4.30
C LEU A 40 -8.91 12.84 5.37
N LEU A 41 -9.07 11.57 4.99
CA LEU A 41 -9.18 10.48 5.94
C LEU A 41 -7.91 10.38 6.79
N TYR A 42 -6.74 10.41 6.14
CA TYR A 42 -5.45 10.23 6.79
C TYR A 42 -5.02 11.39 7.70
N TRP A 43 -5.08 12.63 7.24
CA TRP A 43 -4.63 13.79 8.02
C TRP A 43 -5.72 14.41 8.88
N LYS A 44 -6.99 14.24 8.55
CA LYS A 44 -8.11 14.93 9.23
C LYS A 44 -9.13 13.98 9.87
N GLY A 45 -9.02 12.67 9.67
CA GLY A 45 -10.08 11.73 10.07
C GLY A 45 -11.40 11.96 9.32
N PHE A 46 -11.38 12.72 8.23
CA PHE A 46 -12.59 13.09 7.51
C PHE A 46 -12.86 12.10 6.40
N GLN A 47 -13.82 11.21 6.63
CA GLN A 47 -14.24 10.19 5.69
C GLN A 47 -15.17 10.78 4.61
N ILE A 48 -14.89 10.48 3.33
CA ILE A 48 -15.75 10.85 2.20
C ILE A 48 -16.59 9.65 1.75
N ARG A 49 -15.94 8.51 1.49
CA ARG A 49 -16.63 7.30 1.03
C ARG A 49 -17.53 6.75 2.12
N ASN A 50 -18.75 6.33 1.80
CA ASN A 50 -19.72 5.77 2.75
C ASN A 50 -20.06 6.74 3.91
N ALA A 51 -19.88 8.06 3.73
CA ALA A 51 -20.10 9.09 4.76
C ALA A 51 -21.38 9.91 4.54
N GLY A 52 -22.33 9.40 3.74
CA GLY A 52 -23.60 10.06 3.42
C GLY A 52 -23.56 10.98 2.19
N TYR A 53 -22.48 10.95 1.40
CA TYR A 53 -22.38 11.62 0.09
C TYR A 53 -22.71 10.61 -1.02
N SER A 54 -23.98 10.23 -1.13
CA SER A 54 -24.41 9.11 -1.98
C SER A 54 -24.18 9.34 -3.48
N ASN A 55 -24.21 10.59 -3.95
CA ASN A 55 -23.91 10.90 -5.35
C ASN A 55 -22.40 10.82 -5.62
N VAL A 56 -21.57 11.23 -4.66
CA VAL A 56 -20.11 11.06 -4.74
C VAL A 56 -19.73 9.58 -4.75
N ASP A 57 -20.33 8.78 -3.86
CA ASP A 57 -20.11 7.33 -3.84
C ASP A 57 -20.49 6.70 -5.18
N ARG A 58 -21.72 6.96 -5.66
CA ARG A 58 -22.22 6.47 -6.96
C ARG A 58 -21.34 6.90 -8.14
N TRP A 59 -20.79 8.10 -8.11
CA TRP A 59 -19.88 8.61 -9.14
C TRP A 59 -18.51 7.91 -9.12
N LEU A 60 -17.92 7.70 -7.95
CA LEU A 60 -16.67 6.96 -7.80
C LEU A 60 -16.85 5.48 -8.16
N GLU A 61 -17.98 4.87 -7.79
CA GLU A 61 -18.34 3.51 -8.19
C GLU A 61 -18.45 3.38 -9.71
N ALA A 62 -19.08 4.36 -10.38
CA ALA A 62 -19.16 4.38 -11.84
C ALA A 62 -17.77 4.50 -12.50
N PHE A 63 -16.83 5.22 -11.88
CA PHE A 63 -15.43 5.22 -12.31
C PHE A 63 -14.74 3.86 -12.07
N GLU A 64 -14.97 3.22 -10.93
CA GLU A 64 -14.40 1.90 -10.59
C GLU A 64 -14.86 0.78 -11.54
N GLN A 65 -15.99 0.94 -12.23
CA GLN A 65 -16.42 0.04 -13.31
C GLN A 65 -15.62 0.19 -14.61
N ARG A 66 -14.73 1.18 -14.72
CA ARG A 66 -13.96 1.47 -15.95
C ARG A 66 -12.54 0.89 -15.85
N PRO A 67 -12.15 -0.04 -16.74
CA PRO A 67 -10.80 -0.59 -16.74
C PRO A 67 -9.70 0.47 -16.86
N ALA A 68 -9.93 1.51 -17.68
CA ALA A 68 -8.95 2.59 -17.87
C ALA A 68 -8.72 3.43 -16.60
N TYR A 69 -9.77 3.64 -15.78
CA TYR A 69 -9.63 4.33 -14.51
C TYR A 69 -8.90 3.46 -13.49
N MET A 70 -9.28 2.18 -13.39
CA MET A 70 -8.65 1.24 -12.46
C MET A 70 -7.19 0.95 -12.78
N ALA A 71 -6.78 1.09 -14.05
CA ALA A 71 -5.37 1.01 -14.44
C ALA A 71 -4.51 2.18 -13.88
N THR A 72 -5.15 3.25 -13.38
CA THR A 72 -4.47 4.43 -12.85
C THR A 72 -4.84 4.77 -11.40
N LYS A 73 -5.93 4.21 -10.87
CA LYS A 73 -6.42 4.46 -9.52
C LYS A 73 -5.41 3.94 -8.50
N SER A 74 -4.93 4.84 -7.65
CA SER A 74 -3.98 4.51 -6.59
C SER A 74 -4.71 4.19 -5.29
N ASP A 75 -4.02 3.49 -4.38
CA ASP A 75 -4.56 3.15 -3.07
C ASP A 75 -4.37 4.25 -2.03
N TYR A 76 -5.04 4.14 -0.88
CA TYR A 76 -4.97 5.16 0.16
C TYR A 76 -3.55 5.39 0.67
N TYR A 77 -2.78 4.31 0.86
CA TYR A 77 -1.41 4.38 1.33
C TYR A 77 -0.50 5.11 0.33
N THR A 78 -0.51 4.72 -0.95
CA THR A 78 0.35 5.34 -1.96
C THR A 78 0.01 6.82 -2.14
N HIS A 79 -1.29 7.18 -2.14
CA HIS A 79 -1.73 8.58 -2.20
C HIS A 79 -1.14 9.43 -1.09
N VAL A 80 -1.25 9.01 0.18
CA VAL A 80 -0.82 9.85 1.31
C VAL A 80 0.70 10.00 1.38
N MET A 81 1.44 9.04 0.85
CA MET A 81 2.90 9.10 0.76
C MET A 81 3.39 9.97 -0.42
N ASP A 82 2.61 10.08 -1.50
CA ASP A 82 2.98 10.82 -2.73
C ASP A 82 2.38 12.23 -2.85
N ILE A 83 1.36 12.56 -2.07
CA ILE A 83 0.74 13.90 -2.06
C ILE A 83 1.69 15.02 -1.56
N PRO A 84 2.54 14.83 -0.52
CA PRO A 84 3.29 15.94 0.05
C PRO A 84 4.18 16.74 -0.93
N PRO A 85 4.89 16.12 -1.89
CA PRO A 85 5.58 16.85 -2.97
C PRO A 85 4.68 17.69 -3.87
N GLN A 86 3.41 17.31 -4.05
CA GLN A 86 2.50 17.94 -5.02
C GLN A 86 1.75 19.13 -4.43
N TYR A 87 1.36 19.03 -3.15
CA TYR A 87 0.51 20.05 -2.49
C TYR A 87 1.12 20.63 -1.20
N GLY A 88 2.33 20.21 -0.83
CA GLY A 88 2.96 20.57 0.44
C GLY A 88 2.61 19.59 1.57
N PRO A 89 3.16 19.79 2.78
CA PRO A 89 3.00 18.86 3.89
C PRO A 89 1.53 18.73 4.31
N GLY A 90 1.13 17.51 4.68
CA GLY A 90 -0.15 17.28 5.32
C GLY A 90 -0.21 17.89 6.71
N PHE A 91 -1.38 18.41 7.09
CA PHE A 91 -1.60 19.01 8.41
C PHE A 91 -2.56 18.16 9.21
N PHE A 92 -2.14 17.65 10.35
CA PHE A 92 -3.02 16.90 11.24
C PHE A 92 -4.02 17.83 11.93
N ALA A 93 -5.30 17.46 11.99
CA ALA A 93 -6.27 18.19 12.82
C ALA A 93 -6.06 17.85 14.31
N ALA A 94 -6.33 18.82 15.19
CA ALA A 94 -6.24 18.60 16.63
C ALA A 94 -7.30 17.56 17.05
N GLY A 95 -6.85 16.47 17.67
CA GLY A 95 -7.74 15.34 17.99
C GLY A 95 -8.17 14.52 16.76
N ALA A 96 -7.55 14.73 15.59
CA ALA A 96 -7.70 13.83 14.45
C ALA A 96 -7.31 12.43 14.90
N GLU A 97 -8.27 11.53 14.82
CA GLU A 97 -8.19 10.18 15.34
C GLU A 97 -6.94 9.47 14.78
N ASP A 98 -6.03 9.10 15.69
CA ASP A 98 -4.84 8.31 15.36
C ASP A 98 -5.18 6.97 14.67
N ALA A 99 -6.43 6.52 14.80
CA ALA A 99 -6.90 5.23 14.32
C ALA A 99 -6.78 5.09 12.81
N GLN A 100 -7.34 5.99 12.01
CA GLN A 100 -7.39 5.88 10.54
C GLN A 100 -5.99 5.88 9.93
N ARG A 101 -5.10 6.74 10.45
CA ARG A 101 -3.69 6.75 10.05
C ARG A 101 -3.03 5.40 10.31
N ARG A 102 -3.19 4.88 11.53
CA ARG A 102 -2.61 3.58 11.91
C ARG A 102 -3.17 2.46 11.05
N THR A 103 -4.44 2.53 10.63
CA THR A 103 -5.02 1.59 9.66
C THR A 103 -4.38 1.71 8.28
N VAL A 104 -4.20 2.93 7.76
CA VAL A 104 -3.53 3.15 6.45
C VAL A 104 -2.09 2.64 6.46
N GLU A 105 -1.35 2.88 7.55
CA GLU A 105 0.06 2.51 7.72
C GLU A 105 0.27 1.07 8.25
N GLY A 106 -0.80 0.31 8.52
CA GLY A 106 -0.68 -1.05 9.07
C GLY A 106 -0.25 -1.13 10.54
N LEU A 107 -0.23 -0.02 11.27
CA LEU A 107 0.27 0.09 12.66
C LEU A 107 -0.74 -0.37 13.72
N ASP A 108 -1.98 -0.65 13.35
CA ASP A 108 -3.04 -1.18 14.23
C ASP A 108 -3.30 -2.68 14.03
N GLY A 109 -2.45 -3.37 13.24
CA GLY A 109 -2.63 -4.77 12.89
C GLY A 109 -3.49 -4.98 11.63
N SER A 110 -3.95 -3.92 10.96
CA SER A 110 -4.66 -4.02 9.68
C SER A 110 -3.85 -4.68 8.54
N TRP A 111 -2.53 -4.76 8.68
CA TRP A 111 -1.63 -5.49 7.77
C TRP A 111 -1.20 -6.85 8.33
N ALA A 112 -1.75 -7.30 9.45
CA ALA A 112 -1.50 -8.63 9.99
C ALA A 112 -2.26 -9.69 9.17
N LEU A 113 -1.66 -10.87 9.04
CA LEU A 113 -2.26 -12.01 8.38
C LEU A 113 -3.12 -12.82 9.38
N PRO A 114 -4.27 -13.39 8.94
CA PRO A 114 -4.89 -13.22 7.63
C PRO A 114 -5.52 -11.82 7.46
N LEU A 115 -5.47 -11.28 6.25
CA LEU A 115 -6.09 -9.99 5.93
C LEU A 115 -7.62 -10.07 5.93
N ALA A 116 -8.27 -8.99 6.34
CA ALA A 116 -9.70 -8.84 6.14
C ALA A 116 -10.03 -8.77 4.62
N PRO A 117 -11.13 -9.40 4.18
CA PRO A 117 -11.52 -9.40 2.77
C PRO A 117 -11.82 -7.98 2.26
N LEU A 118 -11.54 -7.74 0.98
CA LEU A 118 -11.96 -6.50 0.30
C LEU A 118 -13.45 -6.55 -0.03
N GLY A 119 -14.09 -5.39 0.08
CA GLY A 119 -15.48 -5.21 -0.27
C GLY A 119 -15.90 -3.74 -0.20
N PRO A 120 -17.16 -3.45 -0.58
CA PRO A 120 -17.71 -2.09 -0.51
C PRO A 120 -17.74 -1.48 0.90
N GLY A 121 -17.72 -2.32 1.94
CA GLY A 121 -17.66 -1.91 3.35
C GLY A 121 -16.25 -1.91 3.94
N SER A 122 -15.21 -2.22 3.16
CA SER A 122 -13.82 -2.15 3.63
C SER A 122 -13.41 -0.72 3.94
N PHE A 123 -12.39 -0.57 4.79
CA PHE A 123 -11.81 0.74 5.12
C PHE A 123 -11.39 1.53 3.88
N GLU A 124 -10.78 0.82 2.92
CA GLU A 124 -10.61 1.29 1.55
C GLU A 124 -11.61 0.54 0.66
N PRO A 125 -12.78 1.14 0.38
CA PRO A 125 -13.83 0.49 -0.39
C PRO A 125 -13.44 0.41 -1.86
N THR A 126 -13.74 -0.73 -2.45
CA THR A 126 -13.67 -0.95 -3.90
C THR A 126 -14.95 -1.62 -4.37
N THR A 127 -15.49 -1.16 -5.48
CA THR A 127 -16.60 -1.80 -6.21
C THR A 127 -16.15 -2.41 -7.54
N ASN A 128 -14.84 -2.41 -7.80
CA ASN A 128 -14.31 -2.98 -9.04
C ASN A 128 -14.47 -4.51 -9.04
N PRO A 129 -15.17 -5.10 -10.03
CA PRO A 129 -15.39 -6.55 -10.06
C PRO A 129 -14.08 -7.34 -10.13
N ALA A 130 -13.09 -6.89 -10.90
CA ALA A 130 -11.83 -7.62 -11.03
C ALA A 130 -11.03 -7.68 -9.72
N GLU A 131 -11.05 -6.63 -8.90
CA GLU A 131 -10.44 -6.64 -7.57
C GLU A 131 -11.22 -7.50 -6.58
N LEU A 132 -12.56 -7.45 -6.63
CA LEU A 132 -13.44 -8.20 -5.72
C LEU A 132 -13.45 -9.70 -6.03
N GLU A 133 -13.37 -10.08 -7.30
CA GLU A 133 -13.44 -11.45 -7.78
C GLU A 133 -12.06 -12.15 -7.80
N MET A 134 -10.95 -11.40 -7.72
CA MET A 134 -9.60 -11.97 -7.72
C MET A 134 -9.43 -13.06 -6.66
N GLY A 135 -9.97 -12.82 -5.46
CA GLY A 135 -9.83 -13.71 -4.32
C GLY A 135 -8.41 -13.72 -3.73
N ASP A 136 -8.31 -14.18 -2.49
CA ASP A 136 -7.06 -14.11 -1.73
C ASP A 136 -5.92 -14.93 -2.35
N GLU A 137 -6.22 -16.14 -2.84
CA GLU A 137 -5.21 -17.02 -3.44
C GLU A 137 -4.58 -16.38 -4.69
N ALA A 138 -5.39 -15.92 -5.64
CA ALA A 138 -4.86 -15.29 -6.85
C ALA A 138 -4.13 -13.97 -6.53
N ALA A 139 -4.61 -13.20 -5.55
CA ALA A 139 -3.92 -12.00 -5.09
C ALA A 139 -2.53 -12.32 -4.53
N ARG A 140 -2.39 -13.38 -3.72
CA ARG A 140 -1.09 -13.83 -3.23
C ARG A 140 -0.20 -14.35 -4.36
N HIS A 141 -0.73 -15.16 -5.28
CA HIS A 141 0.03 -15.70 -6.41
C HIS A 141 0.53 -14.59 -7.35
N HIS A 142 -0.28 -13.55 -7.59
CA HIS A 142 0.12 -12.40 -8.38
C HIS A 142 1.28 -11.64 -7.70
N ALA A 143 1.18 -11.41 -6.39
CA ALA A 143 2.28 -10.83 -5.61
C ALA A 143 3.56 -11.68 -5.67
N ALA A 144 3.44 -13.00 -5.51
CA ALA A 144 4.57 -13.93 -5.60
C ALA A 144 5.23 -13.91 -6.99
N PHE A 145 4.42 -13.91 -8.05
CA PHE A 145 4.89 -13.84 -9.42
C PHE A 145 5.67 -12.55 -9.69
N GLN A 146 5.14 -11.39 -9.27
CA GLN A 146 5.81 -10.11 -9.48
C GLN A 146 7.11 -10.00 -8.67
N LEU A 147 7.11 -10.50 -7.43
CA LEU A 147 8.31 -10.55 -6.58
C LEU A 147 9.39 -11.43 -7.21
N ALA A 148 9.04 -12.64 -7.64
CA ALA A 148 9.99 -13.60 -8.20
C ALA A 148 10.50 -13.21 -9.59
N SER A 149 9.64 -12.63 -10.45
CA SER A 149 9.99 -12.29 -11.83
C SER A 149 11.03 -11.17 -11.94
N ASN A 150 11.21 -10.38 -10.88
CA ASN A 150 12.19 -9.31 -10.80
C ASN A 150 13.07 -9.41 -9.55
N ALA A 151 13.30 -10.63 -9.05
CA ALA A 151 13.90 -10.89 -7.74
C ALA A 151 15.24 -10.18 -7.54
N GLU A 152 16.17 -10.25 -8.50
CA GLU A 152 17.49 -9.63 -8.36
C GLU A 152 17.41 -8.11 -8.11
N ALA A 153 16.58 -7.41 -8.89
CA ALA A 153 16.41 -5.97 -8.75
C ALA A 153 15.65 -5.62 -7.47
N VAL A 154 14.65 -6.42 -7.09
CA VAL A 154 13.86 -6.21 -5.87
C VAL A 154 14.71 -6.44 -4.61
N VAL A 155 15.52 -7.50 -4.56
CA VAL A 155 16.48 -7.74 -3.46
C VAL A 155 17.44 -6.57 -3.35
N ARG A 156 18.08 -6.18 -4.46
CA ARG A 156 19.00 -5.04 -4.47
C ARG A 156 18.32 -3.74 -4.00
N PHE A 157 17.07 -3.52 -4.39
CA PHE A 157 16.30 -2.36 -3.98
C PHE A 157 15.96 -2.41 -2.48
N ALA A 158 15.52 -3.56 -1.97
CA ALA A 158 15.22 -3.77 -0.55
C ALA A 158 16.44 -3.50 0.35
N CYS A 159 17.64 -3.85 -0.11
CA CYS A 159 18.91 -3.55 0.60
C CYS A 159 19.15 -2.06 0.87
N ARG A 160 18.38 -1.14 0.28
CA ARG A 160 18.40 0.28 0.65
C ARG A 160 17.87 0.56 2.05
N GLY A 161 17.08 -0.36 2.64
CA GLY A 161 16.61 -0.22 4.02
C GLY A 161 17.72 -0.29 5.08
N ALA A 162 18.80 -1.01 4.78
CA ALA A 162 20.05 -1.01 5.55
C ALA A 162 21.16 -0.17 4.90
N GLY A 163 20.78 0.61 3.88
CA GLY A 163 21.63 1.49 3.11
C GLY A 163 21.72 2.89 3.71
N GLY A 164 22.16 3.83 2.87
CA GLY A 164 22.31 5.21 3.29
C GLY A 164 22.39 6.17 2.12
N LEU A 165 22.21 7.45 2.44
CA LEU A 165 22.45 8.52 1.50
C LEU A 165 23.96 8.80 1.41
N PRO A 166 24.51 8.97 0.20
CA PRO A 166 25.87 9.49 0.03
C PRO A 166 26.03 10.82 0.75
N LEU A 167 27.25 11.09 1.22
CA LEU A 167 27.57 12.36 1.87
C LEU A 167 27.23 13.54 0.93
N GLY A 168 26.37 14.44 1.39
CA GLY A 168 25.93 15.61 0.62
C GLY A 168 24.76 15.37 -0.34
N ALA A 169 24.15 14.18 -0.34
CA ALA A 169 22.93 13.94 -1.10
C ALA A 169 21.75 14.80 -0.60
N LYS A 170 20.90 15.23 -1.53
CA LYS A 170 19.71 16.03 -1.21
C LYS A 170 18.58 15.14 -0.71
N GLY A 171 17.88 15.59 0.34
CA GLY A 171 16.57 15.05 0.71
C GLY A 171 15.45 15.62 -0.17
N PHE A 172 14.32 14.93 -0.19
CA PHE A 172 13.10 15.34 -0.91
C PHE A 172 11.93 15.52 0.05
N GLN A 173 10.88 16.21 -0.41
CA GLN A 173 9.69 16.46 0.40
C GLN A 173 8.78 15.23 0.56
N ALA A 174 8.87 14.25 -0.35
CA ALA A 174 8.16 12.99 -0.21
C ALA A 174 8.89 12.10 0.80
N PRO A 175 8.23 11.60 1.87
CA PRO A 175 8.86 10.78 2.89
C PRO A 175 9.58 9.54 2.35
N LEU A 176 9.05 8.94 1.28
CA LEU A 176 9.59 7.73 0.66
C LEU A 176 10.48 8.00 -0.56
N ALA A 177 10.61 9.26 -1.00
CA ALA A 177 11.40 9.61 -2.17
C ALA A 177 12.89 9.70 -1.82
N ASP A 178 13.65 8.70 -2.24
CA ASP A 178 15.09 8.59 -1.98
C ASP A 178 15.87 8.10 -3.21
N PRO A 179 15.79 8.82 -4.35
CA PRO A 179 16.41 8.39 -5.60
C PRO A 179 17.92 8.13 -5.48
N TYR A 180 18.57 8.76 -4.51
CA TYR A 180 20.01 8.66 -4.25
C TYR A 180 20.39 7.67 -3.14
N CYS A 181 19.44 6.97 -2.52
CA CYS A 181 19.77 5.98 -1.50
C CYS A 181 20.60 4.84 -2.12
N GLU A 182 21.76 4.56 -1.55
CA GLU A 182 22.62 3.47 -1.97
C GLU A 182 22.30 2.21 -1.17
N PRO A 183 22.11 1.04 -1.82
CA PRO A 183 21.83 -0.20 -1.13
C PRO A 183 23.07 -0.72 -0.39
N ASN A 184 22.87 -1.29 0.80
CA ASN A 184 23.90 -2.04 1.48
C ASN A 184 23.88 -3.50 1.03
N LEU A 185 24.74 -3.83 0.07
CA LEU A 185 24.81 -5.16 -0.56
C LEU A 185 25.43 -6.23 0.36
N GLY A 186 25.95 -5.85 1.53
CA GLY A 186 26.40 -6.83 2.54
C GLY A 186 25.26 -7.75 2.99
N TYR A 187 24.04 -7.22 3.04
CA TYR A 187 22.83 -7.97 3.43
C TYR A 187 22.11 -8.61 2.23
N GLN A 188 22.67 -8.56 1.02
CA GLN A 188 22.01 -9.07 -0.18
C GLN A 188 21.68 -10.58 -0.08
N PRO A 189 22.56 -11.46 0.43
CA PRO A 189 22.24 -12.88 0.58
C PRO A 189 21.07 -13.14 1.55
N ASP A 190 21.04 -12.41 2.67
CA ASP A 190 20.03 -12.60 3.72
C ASP A 190 18.66 -12.05 3.28
N VAL A 191 18.66 -10.89 2.60
CA VAL A 191 17.46 -10.31 2.01
C VAL A 191 16.93 -11.21 0.89
N ASP A 192 17.79 -11.81 0.05
CA ASP A 192 17.36 -12.78 -0.95
C ASP A 192 16.70 -14.02 -0.30
N ALA A 193 17.32 -14.59 0.74
CA ALA A 193 16.73 -15.70 1.48
C ALA A 193 15.37 -15.33 2.08
N LEU A 194 15.27 -14.17 2.75
CA LEU A 194 14.02 -13.66 3.31
C LEU A 194 12.94 -13.53 2.24
N LEU A 195 13.24 -12.92 1.09
CA LEU A 195 12.27 -12.70 0.03
C LEU A 195 11.84 -14.00 -0.67
N ARG A 196 12.72 -15.02 -0.71
CA ARG A 196 12.32 -16.38 -1.12
C ARG A 196 11.31 -17.00 -0.15
N HIS A 197 11.47 -16.82 1.16
CA HIS A 197 10.45 -17.25 2.13
C HIS A 197 9.16 -16.45 2.02
N VAL A 198 9.23 -15.14 1.75
CA VAL A 198 8.04 -14.32 1.47
C VAL A 198 7.29 -14.84 0.24
N ALA A 199 8.00 -15.12 -0.86
CA ALA A 199 7.41 -15.68 -2.07
C ALA A 199 6.77 -17.06 -1.80
N TYR A 200 7.46 -17.93 -1.05
CA TYR A 200 6.91 -19.23 -0.67
C TYR A 200 5.69 -19.10 0.26
N ALA A 201 5.72 -18.19 1.24
CA ALA A 201 4.58 -17.92 2.11
C ALA A 201 3.37 -17.37 1.36
N LEU A 202 3.58 -16.57 0.29
CA LEU A 202 2.49 -16.13 -0.58
C LEU A 202 1.83 -17.31 -1.31
N LEU A 203 2.63 -18.27 -1.78
CA LEU A 203 2.13 -19.46 -2.49
C LEU A 203 1.44 -20.45 -1.54
N GLU A 204 2.11 -20.84 -0.46
CA GLU A 204 1.71 -21.98 0.39
C GLU A 204 1.12 -21.56 1.75
N GLY A 205 1.14 -20.26 2.07
CA GLY A 205 0.78 -19.72 3.38
C GLY A 205 1.96 -19.63 4.35
N THR A 206 1.86 -18.74 5.33
CA THR A 206 2.95 -18.44 6.28
C THR A 206 3.36 -19.65 7.14
N SER A 207 2.39 -20.45 7.58
CA SER A 207 2.65 -21.65 8.40
C SER A 207 3.51 -22.69 7.69
N ALA A 208 3.53 -22.70 6.35
CA ALA A 208 4.33 -23.66 5.58
C ALA A 208 5.83 -23.38 5.64
N THR A 209 6.25 -22.15 6.00
CA THR A 209 7.66 -21.75 6.03
C THR A 209 8.09 -21.04 7.31
N GLU A 210 7.22 -20.80 8.28
CA GLU A 210 7.54 -20.03 9.48
C GLU A 210 8.79 -20.56 10.21
N ASN A 211 8.86 -21.89 10.44
CA ASN A 211 10.01 -22.51 11.10
C ASN A 211 11.28 -22.47 10.25
N ALA A 212 11.16 -22.74 8.95
CA ALA A 212 12.30 -22.73 8.04
C ALA A 212 12.87 -21.32 7.87
N ALA A 213 11.99 -20.32 7.70
CA ALA A 213 12.37 -18.91 7.61
C ALA A 213 13.07 -18.45 8.89
N ALA A 214 12.51 -18.76 10.06
CA ALA A 214 13.14 -18.40 11.34
C ALA A 214 14.53 -19.04 11.48
N ALA A 215 14.68 -20.33 11.13
CA ALA A 215 15.95 -21.03 11.22
C ALA A 215 16.99 -20.51 10.23
N ASP A 216 16.61 -20.32 8.96
CA ASP A 216 17.51 -19.84 7.90
C ASP A 216 18.03 -18.46 8.24
N ILE A 217 17.20 -17.58 8.80
CA ILE A 217 17.64 -16.22 9.16
C ILE A 217 18.43 -16.20 10.48
N ALA A 218 18.05 -16.98 11.48
CA ALA A 218 18.83 -17.09 12.72
C ALA A 218 20.25 -17.63 12.46
N SER A 219 20.41 -18.42 11.40
CA SER A 219 21.72 -18.96 10.99
C SER A 219 22.60 -17.94 10.25
N SER A 220 22.03 -16.87 9.72
CA SER A 220 22.70 -15.96 8.78
C SER A 220 23.14 -14.62 9.40
N CYS A 221 22.64 -14.26 10.59
CA CYS A 221 22.71 -12.89 11.10
C CYS A 221 23.08 -12.84 12.59
N ALA A 222 24.02 -11.97 13.00
CA ALA A 222 24.08 -11.52 14.40
C ALA A 222 22.85 -10.64 14.72
N ASP A 223 22.55 -10.36 16.00
CA ASP A 223 21.38 -9.57 16.42
C ASP A 223 21.24 -8.21 15.67
N ASP A 224 22.37 -7.55 15.39
CA ASP A 224 22.39 -6.28 14.64
C ASP A 224 22.07 -6.46 13.14
N ASP A 225 22.43 -7.61 12.56
CA ASP A 225 22.15 -7.95 11.17
C ASP A 225 20.67 -8.28 10.98
N ALA A 226 20.03 -8.92 11.96
CA ALA A 226 18.58 -9.21 11.92
C ALA A 226 17.75 -7.92 11.85
N LYS A 227 18.14 -6.88 12.59
CA LYS A 227 17.49 -5.55 12.54
C LYS A 227 17.68 -4.88 11.18
N ALA A 228 18.87 -5.01 10.59
CA ALA A 228 19.15 -4.47 9.26
C ALA A 228 18.34 -5.17 8.16
N VAL A 229 18.24 -6.50 8.20
CA VAL A 229 17.42 -7.28 7.25
C VAL A 229 15.93 -6.97 7.43
N ALA A 230 15.46 -6.76 8.67
CA ALA A 230 14.08 -6.34 8.93
C ALA A 230 13.79 -4.94 8.38
N ALA A 231 14.77 -4.02 8.48
CA ALA A 231 14.68 -2.70 7.87
C ALA A 231 14.61 -2.77 6.35
N CYS A 232 15.34 -3.69 5.70
CA CYS A 232 15.23 -3.95 4.25
C CYS A 232 13.83 -4.44 3.84
N ALA A 233 13.22 -5.34 4.62
CA ALA A 233 11.87 -5.81 4.36
C ALA A 233 10.82 -4.70 4.53
N ALA A 234 10.93 -3.90 5.60
CA ALA A 234 10.08 -2.74 5.84
C ALA A 234 10.24 -1.68 4.73
N TYR A 235 11.49 -1.45 4.28
CA TYR A 235 11.79 -0.53 3.19
C TYR A 235 11.08 -0.91 1.89
N LEU A 236 11.14 -2.21 1.52
CA LEU A 236 10.42 -2.72 0.36
C LEU A 236 8.91 -2.62 0.55
N ARG A 237 8.39 -3.04 1.70
CA ARG A 237 6.96 -3.00 2.06
C ARG A 237 6.36 -1.61 1.85
N ASP A 238 7.03 -0.61 2.38
CA ASP A 238 6.57 0.78 2.33
C ASP A 238 6.63 1.36 0.91
N ARG A 239 7.35 0.73 -0.02
CA ARG A 239 7.52 1.19 -1.40
C ARG A 239 6.82 0.31 -2.44
N VAL A 240 5.96 -0.62 -2.01
CA VAL A 240 5.04 -1.33 -2.92
C VAL A 240 4.00 -0.34 -3.43
N GLY A 241 4.03 0.02 -4.71
CA GLY A 241 3.12 1.00 -5.31
C GLY A 241 1.88 0.39 -5.95
N VAL A 242 0.73 1.06 -5.78
CA VAL A 242 -0.55 0.74 -6.45
C VAL A 242 -0.91 1.88 -7.41
N PRO A 243 -1.37 1.60 -8.66
CA PRO A 243 -1.47 0.29 -9.30
C PRO A 243 -0.20 -0.10 -10.09
N ARG A 244 0.86 0.70 -9.99
CA ARG A 244 2.07 0.60 -10.83
C ARG A 244 2.76 -0.76 -10.73
N ASP A 245 2.97 -1.25 -9.51
CA ASP A 245 3.69 -2.50 -9.29
C ASP A 245 2.72 -3.68 -9.16
N LEU A 246 1.62 -3.45 -8.43
CA LEU A 246 0.57 -4.44 -8.16
C LEU A 246 -0.83 -3.79 -8.07
N PRO A 247 -1.91 -4.50 -8.44
CA PRO A 247 -3.27 -4.10 -8.09
C PRO A 247 -3.49 -4.18 -6.57
N LEU A 248 -4.47 -3.44 -6.06
CA LEU A 248 -4.73 -3.30 -4.61
C LEU A 248 -4.78 -4.64 -3.85
N PRO A 249 -5.53 -5.69 -4.29
CA PRO A 249 -5.58 -6.94 -3.55
C PRO A 249 -4.21 -7.59 -3.37
N ALA A 250 -3.40 -7.61 -4.43
CA ALA A 250 -2.07 -8.22 -4.42
C ALA A 250 -1.05 -7.37 -3.64
N ALA A 251 -1.13 -6.04 -3.74
CA ALA A 251 -0.28 -5.14 -2.96
C ALA A 251 -0.52 -5.30 -1.45
N ARG A 252 -1.78 -5.42 -1.01
CA ARG A 252 -2.12 -5.71 0.40
C ARG A 252 -1.46 -7.00 0.86
N GLN A 253 -1.57 -8.08 0.06
CA GLN A 253 -0.94 -9.36 0.38
C GLN A 253 0.58 -9.22 0.51
N LEU A 254 1.26 -8.59 -0.47
CA LEU A 254 2.71 -8.42 -0.41
C LEU A 254 3.15 -7.62 0.83
N ARG A 255 2.47 -6.50 1.13
CA ARG A 255 2.80 -5.66 2.30
C ARG A 255 2.62 -6.44 3.61
N ALA A 256 1.54 -7.20 3.73
CA ALA A 256 1.26 -8.03 4.91
C ALA A 256 2.31 -9.16 5.10
N HIS A 257 2.72 -9.82 4.01
CA HIS A 257 3.74 -10.87 4.09
C HIS A 257 5.13 -10.31 4.39
N LEU A 258 5.49 -9.15 3.85
CA LEU A 258 6.73 -8.45 4.23
C LEU A 258 6.71 -8.02 5.70
N HIS A 259 5.56 -7.55 6.19
CA HIS A 259 5.38 -7.22 7.61
C HIS A 259 5.52 -8.45 8.52
N TRP A 260 4.91 -9.59 8.14
CA TRP A 260 5.08 -10.86 8.84
C TRP A 260 6.55 -11.30 8.89
N ALA A 261 7.24 -11.26 7.74
CA ALA A 261 8.64 -11.67 7.63
C ALA A 261 9.57 -10.78 8.45
N ALA A 262 9.38 -9.45 8.42
CA ALA A 262 10.08 -8.53 9.31
C ALA A 262 9.80 -8.84 10.79
N GLY A 263 8.57 -9.24 11.11
CA GLY A 263 8.19 -9.65 12.46
C GLY A 263 8.86 -10.94 12.93
N LEU A 264 9.31 -11.85 12.05
CA LEU A 264 10.07 -13.03 12.46
C LEU A 264 11.45 -12.63 13.00
N LEU A 265 12.07 -11.62 12.37
CA LEU A 265 13.40 -11.10 12.72
C LEU A 265 13.43 -10.36 14.05
N LEU A 266 12.33 -9.67 14.38
CA LEU A 266 12.26 -8.81 15.56
C LEU A 266 11.71 -9.52 16.80
N ARG A 267 11.24 -10.77 16.67
CA ARG A 267 10.56 -11.53 17.74
C ARG A 267 11.50 -12.12 18.81
N GLU A 268 12.82 -12.11 18.61
CA GLU A 268 13.78 -12.64 19.60
C GLU A 268 13.93 -11.78 20.88
N GLU A 269 13.43 -10.54 20.92
CA GLU A 269 13.52 -9.68 22.12
C GLU A 269 12.36 -9.88 23.12
N ALA A 270 11.22 -10.47 22.72
CA ALA A 270 10.03 -10.58 23.58
C ALA A 270 10.09 -11.74 24.61
N GLY A 271 11.16 -12.54 24.58
CA GLY A 271 11.36 -13.71 25.43
C GLY A 271 12.52 -13.61 26.44
N LYS A 272 13.11 -12.43 26.62
CA LYS A 272 14.15 -12.15 27.64
C LYS A 272 13.63 -11.23 28.73
#